data_AF-A0A976KEG9-F1
#
_entry.id   AF-A0A976KEG9-F1
#
_cell.length_a   1.000
_cell.length_b   1.000
_cell.length_c   1.000
_cell.angle_alpha   90.00
_cell.angle_beta   90.00
_cell.angle_gamma   90.00
#
_symmetry.space_group_name_H-M   'P 1'
#
loop_
_entity.id
_entity.type
_entity.pdbx_description
1 polymer ?
#
loop_
_entity_poly.entity_id
_entity_poly.type
_entity_poly.pdbx_seq_one_letter_code
_entity_poly.pdbx_strand_id
1 'polypeptide(L)'
;MKRLSDEELVLYYYGESPDREEIERRLESSPEDRLRYAELGRVLDTVEEPPIPEKSATYGASVWRRLEPRLEKKSWLGSWDWEALRPRREWALAGAMAMLLVVAFLTGRFWPRQETVAVIAEQPAASPERILLVTVAGHLERSEMLLLELINAQENGTFDLSLERRLAGELSGESRLYRQAALNAGQADVALVLEQLERVLVELAHGPAETPSAELGELRLRLDEADLLFKVRVVGSRLRQESRTQQRSGETGRAAQDV
;
A
#
# COMPACT_ATOMS: atom_id res chain seq x y z
N MET A 1 -42.41 -13.47 2.96
CA MET A 1 -41.46 -12.40 3.36
C MET A 1 -40.56 -12.98 4.44
N LYS A 2 -39.25 -12.72 4.39
CA LYS A 2 -38.25 -13.34 5.28
C LYS A 2 -38.09 -12.47 6.55
N ARG A 3 -38.22 -13.08 7.73
CA ARG A 3 -37.98 -12.39 9.03
C ARG A 3 -36.50 -12.06 9.22
N LEU A 4 -36.18 -11.11 10.12
CA LEU A 4 -34.79 -10.80 10.45
C LEU A 4 -34.16 -12.03 11.11
N SER A 5 -32.96 -12.39 10.70
CA SER A 5 -32.24 -13.46 11.38
C SER A 5 -31.72 -12.96 12.72
N ASP A 6 -31.53 -13.88 13.67
CA ASP A 6 -30.93 -13.52 14.97
C ASP A 6 -29.50 -12.97 14.78
N GLU A 7 -28.74 -13.45 13.79
CA GLU A 7 -27.40 -12.93 13.46
C GLU A 7 -27.44 -11.46 13.01
N GLU A 8 -28.39 -11.10 12.14
CA GLU A 8 -28.60 -9.72 11.69
C GLU A 8 -28.94 -8.80 12.87
N LEU A 9 -29.78 -9.28 13.80
CA LEU A 9 -30.16 -8.54 15.00
C LEU A 9 -29.03 -8.44 16.03
N VAL A 10 -28.20 -9.47 16.20
CA VAL A 10 -27.00 -9.45 17.07
C VAL A 10 -25.98 -8.45 16.53
N LEU A 11 -25.67 -8.50 15.23
CA LEU A 11 -24.75 -7.53 14.61
C LEU A 11 -25.30 -6.11 14.71
N TYR A 12 -26.61 -5.92 14.54
CA TYR A 12 -27.25 -4.61 14.71
C TYR A 12 -27.14 -4.13 16.16
N TYR A 13 -27.31 -5.01 17.15
CA TYR A 13 -27.19 -4.70 18.57
C TYR A 13 -25.78 -4.21 18.96
N TYR A 14 -24.73 -4.86 18.45
CA TYR A 14 -23.34 -4.43 18.70
C TYR A 14 -22.86 -3.28 17.80
N GLY A 15 -23.71 -2.80 16.89
CA GLY A 15 -23.35 -1.73 15.93
C GLY A 15 -22.43 -2.19 14.79
N GLU A 16 -22.31 -3.50 14.58
CA GLU A 16 -21.45 -4.13 13.57
C GLU A 16 -22.22 -4.53 12.30
N SER A 17 -23.51 -4.23 12.21
CA SER A 17 -24.33 -4.59 11.04
C SER A 17 -24.00 -3.73 9.80
N PRO A 18 -23.68 -4.34 8.64
CA PRO A 18 -23.44 -3.62 7.40
C PRO A 18 -24.72 -3.00 6.80
N ASP A 19 -25.90 -3.53 7.15
CA ASP A 19 -27.19 -3.17 6.54
C ASP A 19 -28.13 -2.45 7.54
N ARG A 20 -27.56 -1.55 8.35
CA ARG A 20 -28.24 -0.87 9.46
C ARG A 20 -29.56 -0.19 9.07
N GLU A 21 -29.58 0.53 7.95
CA GLU A 21 -30.76 1.26 7.46
C GLU A 21 -31.89 0.35 6.97
N GLU A 22 -31.56 -0.86 6.49
CA GLU A 22 -32.57 -1.85 6.09
C GLU A 22 -33.21 -2.52 7.31
N ILE A 23 -32.40 -2.81 8.32
CA ILE A 23 -32.87 -3.36 9.60
C ILE A 23 -33.79 -2.36 10.30
N GLU A 24 -33.44 -1.07 10.34
CA GLU A 24 -34.27 -0.02 10.93
C GLU A 24 -35.64 0.10 10.25
N ARG A 25 -35.67 0.14 8.92
CA ARG A 25 -36.95 0.15 8.16
C ARG A 25 -37.80 -1.10 8.42
N ARG A 26 -37.18 -2.26 8.63
CA ARG A 26 -37.89 -3.51 8.96
C ARG A 26 -38.44 -3.50 10.38
N LEU A 27 -37.67 -2.99 11.34
CA LEU A 27 -38.13 -2.80 12.71
C LEU A 27 -39.30 -1.80 12.77
N GLU A 28 -39.29 -0.75 11.96
CA GLU A 28 -40.42 0.20 11.89
C GLU A 28 -41.67 -0.42 11.27
N SER A 29 -41.52 -1.26 10.25
CA SER A 29 -42.64 -1.84 9.49
C SER A 29 -43.23 -3.12 10.10
N SER A 30 -42.50 -3.82 10.99
CA SER A 30 -42.89 -5.13 11.51
C SER A 30 -42.92 -5.19 13.05
N PRO A 31 -44.10 -5.41 13.67
CA PRO A 31 -44.19 -5.58 15.13
C PRO A 31 -43.55 -6.89 15.62
N GLU A 32 -43.51 -7.94 14.81
CA GLU A 32 -42.88 -9.22 15.16
C GLU A 32 -41.36 -9.07 15.27
N ASP A 33 -40.73 -8.37 14.32
CA ASP A 33 -39.27 -8.15 14.33
C ASP A 33 -38.86 -7.26 15.52
N ARG A 34 -39.69 -6.29 15.92
CA ARG A 34 -39.45 -5.49 17.14
C ARG A 34 -39.52 -6.31 18.42
N LEU A 35 -40.50 -7.21 18.53
CA LEU A 35 -40.61 -8.09 19.68
C LEU A 35 -39.39 -9.03 19.78
N ARG A 36 -38.95 -9.58 18.64
CA ARG A 36 -37.77 -10.43 18.60
C ARG A 36 -36.49 -9.69 18.97
N TYR A 37 -36.31 -8.47 18.46
CA TYR A 37 -35.18 -7.61 18.83
C TYR A 37 -35.17 -7.27 20.33
N ALA A 38 -36.33 -6.96 20.91
CA ALA A 38 -36.46 -6.67 22.34
C ALA A 38 -36.25 -7.90 23.25
N GLU A 39 -36.57 -9.10 22.77
CA GLU A 39 -36.24 -10.35 23.46
C GLU A 39 -34.75 -10.63 23.43
N LEU A 40 -34.12 -10.49 22.25
CA LEU A 40 -32.70 -10.68 22.07
C LEU A 40 -31.86 -9.68 22.87
N GLY A 41 -32.24 -8.40 22.85
CA GLY A 41 -31.56 -7.34 23.62
C GLY A 41 -31.49 -7.66 25.11
N ARG A 42 -32.59 -8.15 25.70
CA ARG A 42 -32.61 -8.55 27.12
C ARG A 42 -31.62 -9.68 27.44
N VAL A 43 -31.43 -10.63 26.54
CA VAL A 43 -30.46 -11.73 26.72
C VAL A 43 -29.04 -11.19 26.59
N LEU A 44 -28.77 -10.32 25.61
CA LEU A 44 -27.46 -9.72 25.38
C LEU A 44 -27.05 -8.75 26.49
N ASP A 45 -27.99 -7.97 27.02
CA ASP A 45 -27.81 -7.09 28.19
C ASP A 45 -27.42 -7.88 29.47
N THR A 46 -27.70 -9.19 29.51
CA THR A 46 -27.30 -10.04 30.64
C THR A 46 -25.80 -10.36 30.62
N VAL A 47 -25.13 -10.17 29.48
CA VAL A 47 -23.69 -10.39 29.34
C VAL A 47 -22.96 -9.17 29.90
N GLU A 48 -22.57 -9.25 31.16
CA GLU A 48 -21.74 -8.23 31.79
C GLU A 48 -20.35 -8.21 31.13
N GLU A 49 -19.95 -7.06 30.59
CA GLU A 49 -18.61 -6.88 30.05
C GLU A 49 -17.60 -7.01 31.21
N PRO A 50 -16.70 -8.01 31.17
CA PRO A 50 -15.75 -8.18 32.27
C PRO A 50 -14.89 -6.92 32.39
N PRO A 51 -14.59 -6.45 33.62
CA PRO A 51 -13.78 -5.25 33.79
C PRO A 51 -12.44 -5.47 33.09
N ILE A 52 -12.05 -4.50 32.25
CA ILE A 52 -10.76 -4.54 31.57
C ILE A 52 -9.68 -4.54 32.65
N PRO A 53 -8.87 -5.61 32.77
CA PRO A 53 -7.86 -5.70 33.82
C PRO A 53 -6.79 -4.62 33.58
N GLU A 54 -6.40 -3.93 34.65
CA GLU A 54 -5.30 -2.97 34.59
C GLU A 54 -4.01 -3.69 34.17
N LYS A 55 -3.42 -3.25 33.06
CA LYS A 55 -2.17 -3.80 32.56
C LYS A 55 -1.03 -3.23 33.40
N SER A 56 -0.14 -4.09 33.90
CA SER A 56 1.06 -3.64 34.59
C SER A 56 1.98 -2.87 33.64
N ALA A 57 2.79 -1.95 34.17
CA ALA A 57 3.81 -1.22 33.40
C ALA A 57 4.79 -2.15 32.66
N THR A 58 4.95 -3.39 33.12
CA THR A 58 5.83 -4.41 32.54
C THR A 58 5.12 -5.37 31.58
N TYR A 59 3.80 -5.28 31.43
CA TYR A 59 3.00 -6.18 30.60
C TYR A 59 3.53 -6.23 29.16
N GLY A 60 3.73 -5.06 28.53
CA GLY A 60 4.24 -4.96 27.15
C GLY A 60 5.61 -5.63 26.99
N ALA A 61 6.55 -5.34 27.88
CA ALA A 61 7.89 -5.95 27.85
C ALA A 61 7.84 -7.47 28.06
N SER A 62 6.93 -7.96 28.89
CA SER A 62 6.77 -9.40 29.17
C SER A 62 6.13 -10.17 28.01
N VAL A 63 5.23 -9.53 27.26
CA VAL A 63 4.62 -10.08 26.04
C VAL A 63 5.63 -10.06 24.91
N TRP A 64 6.34 -8.95 24.74
CA TRP A 64 7.36 -8.78 23.71
C TRP A 64 8.47 -9.84 23.83
N ARG A 65 8.97 -10.09 25.03
CA ARG A 65 9.98 -11.14 25.30
C ARG A 65 9.52 -12.56 24.98
N ARG A 66 8.20 -12.82 25.03
CA ARG A 66 7.62 -14.12 24.64
C ARG A 66 7.38 -14.23 23.14
N LEU A 67 7.26 -13.09 22.45
CA LEU A 67 6.98 -13.03 21.02
C LEU A 67 8.27 -12.98 20.20
N GLU A 68 9.28 -12.25 20.66
CA GLU A 68 10.61 -12.12 20.04
C GLU A 68 11.19 -13.44 19.50
N PRO A 69 11.26 -14.55 20.27
CA PRO A 69 11.83 -15.80 19.77
C PRO A 69 10.93 -16.51 18.72
N ARG A 70 9.65 -16.15 18.62
CA ARG A 70 8.74 -16.71 17.60
C ARG A 70 8.71 -15.89 16.31
N LEU A 71 9.32 -14.71 16.33
CA LEU A 71 9.49 -13.83 15.17
C LEU A 71 10.82 -14.10 14.48
N GLU A 72 11.36 -15.33 14.55
CA GLU A 72 12.61 -15.73 13.89
C GLU A 72 12.73 -15.02 12.54
N LYS A 73 13.71 -14.11 12.48
CA LYS A 73 14.03 -13.31 11.31
C LYS A 73 14.20 -14.28 10.15
N LYS A 74 13.20 -14.36 9.27
CA LYS A 74 13.37 -14.91 7.94
C LYS A 74 14.36 -13.99 7.24
N SER A 75 15.65 -14.30 7.43
CA SER A 75 16.78 -13.69 6.74
C SER A 75 16.65 -14.05 5.27
N TRP A 76 15.79 -13.32 4.56
CA TRP A 76 15.61 -13.42 3.11
C TRP A 76 16.84 -12.91 2.34
N LEU A 77 17.85 -12.39 3.05
CA LEU A 77 19.11 -11.86 2.52
C LEU A 77 20.33 -12.73 2.85
N GLY A 78 20.13 -13.96 3.32
CA GLY A 78 21.21 -14.85 3.77
C GLY A 78 21.65 -15.89 2.75
N SER A 79 22.13 -15.48 1.57
CA SER A 79 23.00 -16.29 0.67
C SER A 79 23.39 -15.57 -0.63
N TRP A 80 23.68 -14.27 -0.58
CA TRP A 80 24.37 -13.62 -1.70
C TRP A 80 25.87 -13.73 -1.50
N ASP A 81 26.45 -14.85 -1.95
CA ASP A 81 27.89 -15.12 -1.93
C ASP A 81 28.63 -14.16 -2.89
N TRP A 82 28.89 -12.96 -2.41
CA TRP A 82 29.67 -11.92 -3.10
C TRP A 82 31.13 -12.32 -3.36
N GLU A 83 31.62 -13.40 -2.74
CA GLU A 83 32.94 -13.97 -3.05
C GLU A 83 33.01 -14.66 -4.42
N ALA A 84 31.87 -14.99 -5.05
CA ALA A 84 31.82 -15.50 -6.42
C ALA A 84 32.08 -14.41 -7.48
N LEU A 85 32.08 -13.13 -7.09
CA LEU A 85 32.38 -11.97 -7.96
C LEU A 85 33.87 -11.58 -7.99
N ARG A 86 34.79 -12.51 -7.70
CA ARG A 86 36.22 -12.27 -7.91
C ARG A 86 36.56 -12.25 -9.41
N PRO A 87 37.15 -11.17 -9.95
CA PRO A 87 37.37 -11.03 -11.38
C PRO A 87 38.47 -11.98 -11.88
N ARG A 88 38.09 -13.09 -12.50
CA ARG A 88 38.98 -13.89 -13.35
C ARG A 88 39.05 -13.27 -14.75
N ARG A 89 40.24 -13.30 -15.35
CA ARG A 89 40.61 -12.66 -16.63
C ARG A 89 39.74 -13.08 -17.83
N GLU A 90 38.95 -14.14 -17.68
CA GLU A 90 38.02 -14.67 -18.69
C GLU A 90 36.72 -13.86 -18.81
N TRP A 91 36.38 -13.01 -17.82
CA TRP A 91 35.19 -12.14 -17.87
C TRP A 91 35.38 -10.86 -18.71
N ALA A 92 36.58 -10.59 -19.21
CA ALA A 92 36.84 -9.42 -20.06
C ALA A 92 36.01 -9.46 -21.37
N LEU A 93 35.77 -10.66 -21.91
CA LEU A 93 34.92 -10.84 -23.10
C LEU A 93 33.42 -10.72 -22.77
N ALA A 94 33.00 -11.16 -21.59
CA ALA A 94 31.62 -11.02 -21.12
C ALA A 94 31.27 -9.54 -20.80
N GLY A 95 32.22 -8.78 -20.27
CA GLY A 95 32.08 -7.35 -20.02
C GLY A 95 31.88 -6.55 -21.31
N ALA A 96 32.62 -6.87 -22.38
CA ALA A 96 32.44 -6.23 -23.69
C ALA A 96 31.06 -6.52 -24.30
N MET A 97 30.55 -7.74 -24.16
CA MET A 97 29.19 -8.11 -24.59
C MET A 97 28.11 -7.37 -23.79
N ALA A 98 28.28 -7.29 -22.46
CA ALA A 98 27.37 -6.56 -21.60
C ALA A 98 27.38 -5.06 -21.93
N MET A 99 28.54 -4.49 -22.23
CA MET A 99 28.66 -3.09 -22.66
C MET A 99 27.97 -2.85 -24.00
N LEU A 100 28.07 -3.79 -24.96
CA LEU A 100 27.32 -3.72 -26.22
C LEU A 100 25.81 -3.83 -26.00
N LEU A 101 25.34 -4.67 -25.08
CA LEU A 101 23.93 -4.77 -24.72
C LEU A 101 23.42 -3.50 -24.03
N VAL A 102 24.22 -2.89 -23.16
CA VAL A 102 23.89 -1.60 -22.52
C VAL A 102 23.85 -0.49 -23.55
N VAL A 103 24.81 -0.41 -24.47
CA VAL A 103 24.82 0.58 -25.56
C VAL A 103 23.65 0.37 -26.52
N ALA A 104 23.34 -0.88 -26.90
CA ALA A 104 22.18 -1.21 -27.72
C ALA A 104 20.86 -0.85 -27.00
N PHE A 105 20.77 -1.13 -25.70
CA PHE A 105 19.62 -0.78 -24.87
C PHE A 105 19.44 0.73 -24.74
N LEU A 106 20.51 1.47 -24.46
CA LEU A 106 20.48 2.93 -24.40
C LEU A 106 20.13 3.53 -25.77
N THR A 107 20.67 2.98 -26.85
CA THR A 107 20.32 3.40 -28.21
C THR A 107 18.82 3.19 -28.49
N GLY A 108 18.24 2.05 -28.09
CA GLY A 108 16.79 1.80 -28.22
C GLY A 108 15.90 2.60 -27.26
N ARG A 109 16.43 3.03 -26.11
CA ARG A 109 15.70 3.79 -25.08
C ARG A 109 15.62 5.29 -25.38
N PHE A 110 16.61 5.84 -26.09
CA PHE A 110 16.75 7.27 -26.35
C PHE A 110 16.47 7.70 -27.80
N TRP A 111 16.35 6.77 -28.76
CA TRP A 111 15.92 7.12 -30.11
C TRP A 111 14.39 7.23 -30.20
N PRO A 112 13.82 8.32 -30.75
CA PRO A 112 12.40 8.39 -31.04
C PRO A 112 12.06 7.30 -32.05
N ARG A 113 11.23 6.34 -31.63
CA ARG A 113 10.74 5.25 -32.47
C ARG A 113 9.97 5.85 -33.64
N GLN A 114 10.52 5.77 -34.85
CA GLN A 114 9.70 5.71 -36.05
C GLN A 114 9.03 4.35 -36.04
N GLU A 115 7.69 4.35 -35.99
CA GLU A 115 6.85 3.17 -36.05
C GLU A 115 7.11 2.39 -37.34
N THR A 116 7.88 1.30 -37.23
CA THR A 116 7.79 0.20 -38.17
C THR A 116 6.91 -0.87 -37.53
N VAL A 117 5.69 -0.95 -38.02
CA VAL A 117 4.70 -1.97 -37.65
C VAL A 117 5.24 -3.34 -38.05
N ALA A 118 5.83 -4.05 -37.09
CA ALA A 118 6.05 -5.48 -37.16
C ALA A 118 4.92 -6.17 -36.39
N VAL A 119 4.03 -6.82 -37.13
CA VAL A 119 2.95 -7.67 -36.62
C VAL A 119 3.56 -8.77 -35.76
N ILE A 120 3.38 -8.66 -34.44
CA ILE A 120 3.59 -9.75 -33.48
C ILE A 120 2.22 -10.07 -32.90
N ALA A 121 1.89 -11.36 -32.96
CA ALA A 121 0.63 -11.97 -32.55
C ALA A 121 0.01 -11.36 -31.28
N GLU A 122 -1.29 -11.08 -31.38
CA GLU A 122 -2.17 -10.65 -30.30
C GLU A 122 -2.12 -11.62 -29.11
N GLN A 123 -1.30 -11.29 -28.12
CA GLN A 123 -1.73 -11.43 -26.74
C GLN A 123 -2.57 -10.19 -26.42
N PRO A 124 -3.71 -10.30 -25.72
CA PRO A 124 -4.46 -9.12 -25.32
C PRO A 124 -3.58 -8.38 -24.32
N ALA A 125 -2.85 -7.38 -24.81
CA ALA A 125 -2.11 -6.46 -24.00
C ALA A 125 -3.09 -5.92 -22.98
N ALA A 126 -2.80 -6.10 -21.69
CA ALA A 126 -3.44 -5.30 -20.66
C ALA A 126 -3.34 -3.84 -21.13
N SER A 127 -4.47 -3.13 -21.19
CA SER A 127 -4.51 -1.75 -21.66
C SER A 127 -3.35 -0.98 -20.99
N PRO A 128 -2.61 -0.12 -21.72
CA PRO A 128 -1.48 0.63 -21.15
C PRO A 128 -1.84 1.31 -19.82
N GLU A 129 -3.09 1.76 -19.71
CA GLU A 129 -3.71 2.28 -18.49
C GLU A 129 -3.68 1.29 -17.31
N ARG A 130 -3.99 0.00 -17.52
CA ARG A 130 -4.00 -1.04 -16.48
C ARG A 130 -2.61 -1.32 -15.92
N ILE A 131 -1.59 -1.34 -16.78
CA ILE A 131 -0.20 -1.52 -16.35
C ILE A 131 0.21 -0.32 -15.51
N LEU A 132 -0.11 0.90 -15.95
CA LEU A 132 0.18 2.13 -15.21
C LEU A 132 -0.50 2.16 -13.83
N LEU A 133 -1.79 1.81 -13.72
CA LEU A 133 -2.52 1.81 -12.43
C LEU A 133 -1.89 0.85 -11.42
N VAL A 134 -1.48 -0.34 -11.86
CA VAL A 134 -0.82 -1.33 -10.98
C VAL A 134 0.56 -0.83 -10.55
N THR A 135 1.33 -0.24 -11.45
CA THR A 135 2.66 0.29 -11.12
C THR A 135 2.58 1.48 -10.16
N VAL A 136 1.63 2.41 -10.37
CA VAL A 136 1.39 3.56 -9.48
C VAL A 136 0.92 3.09 -8.10
N ALA A 137 0.02 2.11 -8.04
CA ALA A 137 -0.44 1.55 -6.76
C ALA A 137 0.72 0.92 -5.96
N GLY A 138 1.61 0.17 -6.62
CA GLY A 138 2.80 -0.40 -5.98
C GLY A 138 3.83 0.65 -5.54
N HIS A 139 3.91 1.79 -6.25
CA HIS A 139 4.74 2.93 -5.86
C HIS A 139 4.22 3.63 -4.59
N LEU A 140 2.90 3.84 -4.52
CA LEU A 140 2.25 4.44 -3.35
C LEU A 140 2.39 3.56 -2.10
N GLU A 141 2.35 2.24 -2.25
CA GLU A 141 2.54 1.29 -1.14
C GLU A 141 3.97 1.33 -0.58
N ARG A 142 4.99 1.35 -1.44
CA ARG A 142 6.39 1.54 -1.01
C ARG A 142 6.60 2.89 -0.31
N SER A 143 5.91 3.93 -0.81
CA SER A 143 5.96 5.26 -0.21
C SER A 143 5.24 5.33 1.13
N GLU A 144 4.10 4.65 1.28
CA GLU A 144 3.38 4.51 2.54
C GLU A 144 4.24 3.83 3.60
N MET A 145 4.91 2.73 3.24
CA MET A 145 5.80 2.00 4.15
C MET A 145 6.92 2.90 4.68
N LEU A 146 7.59 3.64 3.80
CA LEU A 146 8.64 4.58 4.20
C LEU A 146 8.12 5.71 5.11
N LEU A 147 6.95 6.28 4.79
CA LEU A 147 6.35 7.31 5.64
C LEU A 147 5.95 6.76 7.02
N LEU A 148 5.45 5.52 7.07
CA LEU A 148 5.08 4.84 8.31
C LEU A 148 6.30 4.53 9.18
N GLU A 149 7.40 4.11 8.56
CA GLU A 149 8.69 3.88 9.23
C GLU A 149 9.23 5.20 9.82
N LEU A 150 9.15 6.29 9.06
CA LEU A 150 9.60 7.61 9.50
C LEU A 150 8.80 8.16 10.68
N ILE A 151 7.46 8.00 10.65
CA ILE A 151 6.57 8.42 11.75
C ILE A 151 6.80 7.60 13.00
N ASN A 152 7.11 6.29 12.86
CA ASN A 152 7.28 5.38 14.00
C ASN A 152 8.73 5.22 14.49
N ALA A 153 9.71 5.92 13.90
CA ALA A 153 11.10 5.80 14.34
C ALA A 153 11.27 6.32 15.80
N GLN A 154 11.75 5.49 16.73
CA GLN A 154 11.78 5.81 18.18
C GLN A 154 12.85 6.83 18.59
N GLU A 155 12.46 7.81 19.42
CA GLU A 155 13.17 9.06 19.83
C GLU A 155 14.48 8.93 20.65
N ASN A 156 15.33 7.96 20.35
CA ASN A 156 16.58 7.78 21.11
C ASN A 156 17.74 8.56 20.47
N GLY A 157 17.79 9.87 20.71
CA GLY A 157 18.97 10.71 20.44
C GLY A 157 19.15 11.13 18.98
N THR A 158 19.89 10.35 18.21
CA THR A 158 20.26 10.62 16.81
C THR A 158 19.84 9.45 15.93
N PHE A 159 19.17 9.75 14.83
CA PHE A 159 18.65 8.75 13.91
C PHE A 159 19.53 8.65 12.66
N ASP A 160 19.93 7.44 12.32
CA ASP A 160 20.51 7.13 11.01
C ASP A 160 19.38 6.94 10.01
N LEU A 161 19.20 7.94 9.13
CA LEU A 161 18.23 7.93 8.03
C LEU A 161 18.86 7.50 6.71
N SER A 162 20.07 6.92 6.71
CA SER A 162 20.80 6.61 5.47
C SER A 162 20.02 5.68 4.55
N LEU A 163 19.26 4.74 5.11
CA LEU A 163 18.43 3.80 4.36
C LEU A 163 17.21 4.52 3.76
N GLU A 164 16.50 5.27 4.59
CA GLU A 164 15.29 6.04 4.27
C GLU A 164 15.59 7.10 3.22
N ARG A 165 16.74 7.78 3.31
CA ARG A 165 17.22 8.74 2.31
C ARG A 165 17.43 8.09 0.94
N ARG A 166 18.07 6.92 0.92
CA ARG A 166 18.33 6.19 -0.32
C ARG A 166 17.01 5.73 -0.96
N LEU A 167 16.11 5.17 -0.16
CA LEU A 167 14.79 4.75 -0.61
C LEU A 167 13.95 5.96 -1.10
N ALA A 168 14.00 7.09 -0.39
CA ALA A 168 13.32 8.31 -0.81
C ALA A 168 13.88 8.87 -2.14
N GLY A 169 15.21 8.77 -2.33
CA GLY A 169 15.86 9.10 -3.60
C GLY A 169 15.33 8.25 -4.76
N GLU A 170 15.26 6.93 -4.58
CA GLU A 170 14.71 6.00 -5.57
C GLU A 170 13.23 6.31 -5.89
N LEU A 171 12.41 6.54 -4.86
CA LEU A 171 10.98 6.84 -5.01
C LEU A 171 10.71 8.23 -5.65
N SER A 172 11.58 9.22 -5.42
CA SER A 172 11.42 10.56 -6.01
C SER A 172 11.53 10.54 -7.54
N GLY A 173 12.45 9.71 -8.08
CA GLY A 173 12.67 9.60 -9.52
C GLY A 173 11.47 9.03 -10.28
N GLU A 174 10.74 8.10 -9.67
CA GLU A 174 9.55 7.49 -10.28
C GLU A 174 8.30 8.40 -10.19
N SER A 175 8.21 9.23 -9.15
CA SER A 175 7.03 10.07 -8.86
C SER A 175 6.67 11.06 -9.98
N ARG A 176 7.67 11.62 -10.67
CA ARG A 176 7.45 12.56 -11.79
C ARG A 176 6.78 11.89 -12.99
N LEU A 177 7.18 10.66 -13.32
CA LEU A 177 6.60 9.89 -14.44
C LEU A 177 5.16 9.50 -14.15
N TYR A 178 4.88 9.04 -12.93
CA TYR A 178 3.53 8.67 -12.52
C TYR A 178 2.58 9.86 -12.45
N ARG A 179 3.05 11.05 -12.03
CA ARG A 179 2.25 12.27 -12.07
C ARG A 179 1.86 12.64 -13.50
N GLN A 180 2.81 12.58 -14.44
CA GLN A 180 2.49 12.86 -15.85
C GLN A 180 1.48 11.86 -16.41
N ALA A 181 1.60 10.57 -16.07
CA ALA A 181 0.63 9.56 -16.44
C ALA A 181 -0.77 9.84 -15.85
N ALA A 182 -0.84 10.21 -14.56
CA ALA A 182 -2.11 10.55 -13.89
C ALA A 182 -2.79 11.78 -14.52
N LEU A 183 -2.02 12.82 -14.86
CA LEU A 183 -2.54 14.02 -15.55
C LEU A 183 -3.09 13.67 -16.93
N ASN A 184 -2.39 12.85 -17.70
CA ASN A 184 -2.84 12.40 -19.01
C ASN A 184 -4.11 11.53 -18.93
N ALA A 185 -4.29 10.81 -17.83
CA ALA A 185 -5.50 10.02 -17.54
C ALA A 185 -6.65 10.85 -16.93
N GLY A 186 -6.47 12.16 -16.73
CA GLY A 186 -7.48 13.05 -16.13
C GLY A 186 -7.63 12.90 -14.61
N GLN A 187 -6.72 12.18 -13.94
CA GLN A 187 -6.75 11.91 -12.50
C GLN A 187 -6.01 13.01 -11.72
N ALA A 188 -6.64 14.19 -11.63
CA ALA A 188 -6.04 15.37 -11.01
C ALA A 188 -5.77 15.20 -9.50
N ASP A 189 -6.62 14.45 -8.79
CA ASP A 189 -6.45 14.14 -7.37
C ASP A 189 -5.24 13.24 -7.11
N VAL A 190 -5.04 12.21 -7.93
CA VAL A 190 -3.86 11.33 -7.89
C VAL A 190 -2.59 12.12 -8.19
N ALA A 191 -2.62 13.00 -9.19
CA ALA A 191 -1.48 13.84 -9.55
C ALA A 191 -1.06 14.79 -8.42
N LEU A 192 -2.03 15.38 -7.70
CA LEU A 192 -1.77 16.25 -6.54
C LEU A 192 -1.12 15.49 -5.38
N VAL A 193 -1.59 14.29 -5.07
CA VAL A 193 -0.98 13.46 -4.01
C VAL A 193 0.45 13.06 -4.39
N LEU A 194 0.69 12.69 -5.65
CA LEU A 194 2.03 12.38 -6.15
C LEU A 194 2.98 13.60 -6.11
N GLU A 195 2.48 14.82 -6.30
CA GLU A 195 3.25 16.05 -6.14
C GLU A 195 3.63 16.32 -4.67
N GLN A 196 2.65 16.20 -3.76
CA GLN A 196 2.90 16.37 -2.32
C GLN A 196 3.91 15.33 -1.82
N LEU A 197 3.77 14.09 -2.29
CA LEU A 197 4.70 13.01 -2.00
C LEU A 197 6.11 13.27 -2.55
N GLU A 198 6.25 13.72 -3.81
CA GLU A 198 7.57 14.04 -4.39
C GLU A 198 8.29 15.11 -3.56
N ARG A 199 7.59 16.15 -3.11
CA ARG A 199 8.19 17.23 -2.31
C ARG A 199 8.81 16.69 -1.02
N VAL A 200 8.07 15.85 -0.31
CA VAL A 200 8.52 15.19 0.92
C VAL A 200 9.68 14.23 0.67
N LEU A 201 9.58 13.40 -0.37
CA LEU A 201 10.64 12.44 -0.70
C LEU A 201 11.94 13.14 -1.11
N VAL A 202 11.85 14.27 -1.82
CA VAL A 202 13.01 15.09 -2.20
C VAL A 202 13.63 15.76 -0.97
N GLU A 203 12.82 16.32 -0.07
CA GLU A 203 13.29 16.89 1.20
C GLU A 203 14.02 15.83 2.04
N LEU A 204 13.44 14.64 2.17
CA LEU A 204 14.03 13.53 2.90
C LEU A 204 15.33 13.04 2.24
N ALA A 205 15.36 12.84 0.92
CA ALA A 205 16.55 12.36 0.21
C ALA A 205 17.77 13.30 0.37
N HIS A 206 17.53 14.61 0.40
CA HIS A 206 18.57 15.63 0.53
C HIS A 206 18.85 16.06 1.99
N GLY A 207 18.10 15.55 2.96
CA GLY A 207 18.32 15.81 4.40
C GLY A 207 19.63 15.22 4.92
N PRO A 208 20.05 15.54 6.16
CA PRO A 208 21.25 14.96 6.76
C PRO A 208 21.08 13.45 7.04
N ALA A 209 22.18 12.67 6.94
CA ALA A 209 22.15 11.22 7.18
C ALA A 209 21.90 10.90 8.66
N GLU A 210 22.47 11.71 9.55
CA GLU A 210 22.20 11.67 10.98
C GLU A 210 21.35 12.89 11.32
N THR A 211 20.12 12.65 11.80
CA THR A 211 19.20 13.73 12.17
C THR A 211 18.92 13.71 13.67
N PRO A 212 19.09 14.84 14.39
CA PRO A 212 18.66 14.96 15.78
C PRO A 212 17.16 14.69 15.92
N SER A 213 16.75 14.08 17.03
CA SER A 213 15.33 13.79 17.33
C SER A 213 14.40 15.01 17.20
N ALA A 214 14.86 16.21 17.55
CA ALA A 214 14.07 17.44 17.44
C ALA A 214 13.74 17.83 15.97
N GLU A 215 14.71 17.72 15.05
CA GLU A 215 14.51 18.03 13.63
C GLU A 215 13.62 16.98 12.95
N LEU A 216 13.72 15.72 13.36
CA LEU A 216 12.79 14.67 12.94
C LEU A 216 11.37 14.87 13.46
N GLY A 217 11.22 15.42 14.67
CA GLY A 217 9.93 15.81 15.22
C GLY A 217 9.23 16.88 14.37
N GLU A 218 9.98 17.88 13.88
CA GLU A 218 9.43 18.89 12.96
C GLU A 218 8.99 18.29 11.62
N LEU A 219 9.78 17.37 11.06
CA LEU A 219 9.41 16.68 9.83
C LEU A 219 8.13 15.87 10.01
N ARG A 220 7.98 15.16 11.14
CA ARG A 220 6.75 14.41 11.48
C ARG A 220 5.54 15.31 11.61
N LEU A 221 5.66 16.42 12.33
CA LEU A 221 4.57 17.39 12.49
C LEU A 221 4.08 17.90 11.13
N ARG A 222 4.99 18.18 10.19
CA ARG A 222 4.63 18.60 8.83
C ARG A 222 3.97 17.49 8.02
N LEU A 223 4.41 16.24 8.17
CA LEU A 223 3.79 15.09 7.50
C LEU A 223 2.36 14.83 8.00
N ASP A 224 2.15 15.02 9.30
CA ASP A 224 0.85 14.88 9.96
C ASP A 224 -0.08 16.04 9.56
N GLU A 225 0.42 17.29 9.60
CA GLU A 225 -0.32 18.48 9.15
C GLU A 225 -0.74 18.39 7.67
N ALA A 226 0.09 17.76 6.83
CA ALA A 226 -0.22 17.56 5.42
C ALA A 226 -1.23 16.43 5.17
N ASP A 227 -1.62 15.65 6.19
CA ASP A 227 -2.43 14.42 6.08
C ASP A 227 -1.91 13.46 4.99
N LEU A 228 -0.59 13.48 4.73
CA LEU A 228 -0.03 12.90 3.51
C LEU A 228 -0.17 11.38 3.50
N LEU A 229 0.09 10.73 4.64
CA LEU A 229 -0.06 9.27 4.78
C LEU A 229 -1.50 8.82 4.56
N PHE A 230 -2.48 9.58 5.06
CA PHE A 230 -3.90 9.31 4.83
C PHE A 230 -4.26 9.44 3.35
N LYS A 231 -3.82 10.51 2.67
CA LYS A 231 -4.07 10.73 1.24
C LYS A 231 -3.43 9.64 0.37
N VAL A 232 -2.18 9.25 0.66
CA VAL A 232 -1.49 8.15 -0.03
C VAL A 232 -2.27 6.84 0.13
N ARG A 233 -2.75 6.53 1.34
CA ARG A 233 -3.54 5.32 1.61
C ARG A 233 -4.88 5.31 0.86
N VAL A 234 -5.60 6.43 0.84
CA VAL A 234 -6.88 6.56 0.13
C VAL A 234 -6.70 6.46 -1.38
N VAL A 235 -5.69 7.14 -1.95
CA VAL A 235 -5.42 7.06 -3.39
C VAL A 235 -4.97 5.65 -3.78
N GLY A 236 -4.08 5.04 -2.98
CA GLY A 236 -3.64 3.66 -3.20
C GLY A 236 -4.78 2.65 -3.12
N SER A 237 -5.74 2.83 -2.21
CA SER A 237 -6.90 1.93 -2.11
C SER A 237 -7.85 2.08 -3.29
N ARG A 238 -8.11 3.31 -3.76
CA ARG A 238 -8.93 3.59 -4.95
C ARG A 238 -8.34 2.97 -6.21
N LEU A 239 -7.05 3.19 -6.47
CA LEU A 239 -6.36 2.63 -7.65
C LEU A 239 -6.39 1.08 -7.64
N ARG A 240 -6.29 0.45 -6.46
CA ARG A 240 -6.44 -1.01 -6.33
C ARG A 240 -7.87 -1.50 -6.56
N GLN A 241 -8.87 -0.71 -6.19
CA GLN A 241 -10.27 -1.04 -6.43
C GLN A 241 -10.59 -0.94 -7.93
N GLU A 242 -10.11 0.10 -8.60
CA GLU A 242 -10.26 0.32 -10.04
C GLU A 242 -9.57 -0.76 -10.88
N SER A 243 -8.36 -1.19 -10.48
CA SER A 243 -7.69 -2.28 -11.18
C SER A 243 -8.42 -3.61 -11.02
N ARG A 244 -9.05 -3.88 -9.88
CA ARG A 244 -9.89 -5.07 -9.63
C ARG A 244 -11.21 -5.05 -10.38
N THR A 245 -11.89 -3.91 -10.47
CA THR A 245 -13.14 -3.79 -11.26
C THR A 245 -12.86 -3.95 -12.74
N GLN A 246 -11.80 -3.32 -13.27
CA GLN A 246 -11.39 -3.51 -14.67
C GLN A 246 -10.98 -4.96 -14.97
N GLN A 247 -10.32 -5.63 -14.03
CA GLN A 247 -9.97 -7.04 -14.18
C GLN A 247 -11.21 -7.95 -14.28
N ARG A 248 -12.20 -7.74 -13.41
CA ARG A 248 -13.46 -8.50 -13.43
C ARG A 248 -14.23 -8.27 -14.73
N SER A 249 -14.33 -7.03 -15.20
CA SER A 249 -15.00 -6.70 -16.47
C SER A 249 -14.33 -7.37 -17.68
N GLY A 250 -13.00 -7.47 -17.70
CA GLY A 250 -12.25 -8.18 -18.74
C GLY A 250 -12.44 -9.70 -18.71
N GLU A 251 -12.59 -10.30 -17.53
CA GLU A 251 -12.87 -11.74 -17.36
C GLU A 251 -14.29 -12.11 -17.84
N THR A 252 -15.30 -11.28 -17.53
CA THR A 252 -16.66 -11.46 -18.05
C THR A 252 -16.79 -11.25 -19.56
N GLY A 253 -16.03 -10.32 -20.14
CA GLY A 253 -16.01 -10.11 -21.59
C GLY A 253 -15.41 -11.29 -22.35
N ARG A 254 -14.40 -11.95 -21.76
CA ARG A 254 -13.76 -13.15 -22.33
C ARG A 254 -14.66 -14.38 -22.28
N ALA A 255 -15.42 -14.56 -21.19
CA ALA A 255 -16.37 -15.67 -21.06
C ALA A 255 -17.58 -15.57 -22.01
N ALA A 256 -17.93 -14.36 -22.47
CA ALA A 256 -19.03 -14.15 -23.43
C ALA A 256 -18.60 -14.32 -24.90
N GLN A 257 -17.30 -14.42 -25.18
CA GLN A 257 -16.75 -14.53 -26.54
C GLN A 257 -16.39 -15.99 -26.92
N ASP A 258 -16.43 -16.91 -25.96
CA ASP A 258 -16.18 -18.35 -26.11
C ASP A 258 -17.49 -19.20 -26.19
N VAL A 259 -18.63 -18.59 -26.52
CA VAL A 259 -19.93 -19.27 -26.77
C VAL A 259 -20.43 -18.90 -28.17
#